data_AF-A0A946KN25-F1
#
_entry.id   AF-A0A946KN25-F1
#
_cell.length_a   1.000
_cell.length_b   1.000
_cell.length_c   1.000
_cell.angle_alpha   90.00
_cell.angle_beta   90.00
_cell.angle_gamma   90.00
#
_symmetry.space_group_name_H-M   'P 1'
#
loop_
_entity.id
_entity.type
_entity.pdbx_description
1 polymer ?
#
loop_
_entity_poly.entity_id
_entity_poly.type
_entity_poly.pdbx_seq_one_letter_code
_entity_poly.pdbx_strand_id
1 'polypeptide(L)'
;MKNIYKSFSLLILATIFSVGAFSQANIVAQSFEGSGTWNYSEFPNPYTVYSPPTDIWGICGNTYVSTTSTPQIYNHGDVVAPFFGNISSASEGTHYYGMQDINNPYTSTLSGTWPADPGTNWHTLTFDPVTLPGGGTFPIKVAFDYYTDGFDGTDYIGWEIAWDNDTVWSGLTTTNYSNTDAWTTEEFTAPAGVTHVRLRVAAKQNGGTDFGAFDNFRVFLDVGDLTPPTVTSLDAANDSTLVLTTSESVTNGSDVSNYSGVAVSSASVNANGDTITLSLSTPLVIGQYTDVYVTALVDSATNVMTNDTLIVVFNNTDLSSGLTITELMYNDPGNYDNLDYIELYNNSVNTIALGGLRIDDAISFVFPEYDLLAGEYAILAKDAFTGSSPCNTYPAGCGFETFFGFAPTFEWSTGYLSTSGEQITILNTQNGIVVDLDYDDSWASGVGDGDGYSIVICDPSSDINVDTNWTAAIPSVTPACDSCTVGLGIGTTTIYAHPMADCPPIVYGCMDTLALNYDVNANIDDGTCTFSSNLGCIDSTAINYDATATIDDGSCTYPIPPMVDLFFSEYAEGSSSNKYFEIYNPTSDTVDLAHYAFPTVSNAPTTPGVYEYWNDFPSG
;
A
#
# COMPACT_ATOMS: atom_id res chain seq x y z
N MET A 1 38.32 -2.37 19.57
CA MET A 1 38.91 -1.61 20.70
C MET A 1 37.94 -0.50 21.06
N LYS A 2 37.07 -0.73 22.07
CA LYS A 2 37.05 0.01 23.34
C LYS A 2 37.06 1.54 23.20
N ASN A 3 35.90 2.17 23.48
CA ASN A 3 35.68 3.28 24.44
C ASN A 3 34.58 4.24 23.91
N ILE A 4 33.65 4.82 24.67
CA ILE A 4 33.36 4.87 26.12
C ILE A 4 31.93 5.44 26.26
N TYR A 5 31.17 4.89 27.21
CA TYR A 5 29.91 5.42 27.73
C TYR A 5 30.05 6.88 28.22
N LYS A 6 29.08 7.73 27.89
CA LYS A 6 28.76 8.93 28.68
C LYS A 6 27.28 8.93 29.04
N SER A 7 26.98 8.34 30.21
CA SER A 7 25.79 8.67 30.97
C SER A 7 25.92 10.10 31.49
N PHE A 8 25.09 11.01 30.98
CA PHE A 8 24.83 12.29 31.63
C PHE A 8 23.54 12.17 32.42
N SER A 9 23.64 12.08 33.75
CA SER A 9 22.52 12.24 34.65
C SER A 9 22.10 13.71 34.67
N LEU A 10 21.03 14.05 33.96
CA LEU A 10 20.33 15.32 34.13
C LEU A 10 19.20 15.12 35.13
N LEU A 11 19.40 15.63 36.34
CA LEU A 11 18.42 15.64 37.41
C LEU A 11 17.32 16.67 37.08
N ILE A 12 16.32 16.28 36.29
CA ILE A 12 15.13 17.10 36.07
C ILE A 12 14.22 16.93 37.28
N LEU A 13 14.06 18.02 38.01
CA LEU A 13 13.10 18.16 39.10
C LEU A 13 11.68 18.07 38.48
N ALA A 14 11.14 16.85 38.41
CA ALA A 14 9.76 16.63 38.00
C ALA A 14 8.83 17.23 39.06
N THR A 15 8.39 18.47 38.84
CA THR A 15 7.13 18.93 39.41
C THR A 15 6.04 18.09 38.78
N ILE A 16 5.59 17.08 39.54
CA ILE A 16 4.41 16.28 39.24
C ILE A 16 3.22 17.24 39.27
N PHE A 17 2.87 17.80 38.11
CA PHE A 17 1.48 18.12 37.86
C PHE A 17 0.82 16.80 37.49
N SER A 18 0.12 16.23 38.47
CA SER A 18 -0.89 15.21 38.19
C SER A 18 -2.00 15.89 37.39
N VAL A 19 -1.83 16.03 36.08
CA VAL A 19 -2.99 16.07 35.19
C VAL A 19 -3.51 14.65 35.25
N GLY A 20 -4.58 14.47 36.02
CA GLY A 20 -5.23 13.18 36.14
C GLY A 20 -5.56 12.72 34.73
N ALA A 21 -4.90 11.65 34.29
CA ALA A 21 -5.44 10.83 33.23
C ALA A 21 -6.86 10.52 33.65
N PHE A 22 -7.84 11.09 32.97
CA PHE A 22 -9.22 10.64 33.06
C PHE A 22 -9.26 9.27 32.37
N SER A 23 -8.69 8.26 33.03
CA SER A 23 -9.16 6.90 32.91
C SER A 23 -10.53 6.90 33.58
N GLN A 24 -11.56 7.29 32.83
CA GLN A 24 -12.94 7.12 33.26
C GLN A 24 -13.62 6.15 32.32
N ALA A 25 -13.41 4.87 32.63
CA ALA A 25 -14.44 3.87 32.38
C ALA A 25 -15.72 4.35 33.07
N ASN A 26 -16.76 4.68 32.31
CA ASN A 26 -18.14 4.70 32.78
C ASN A 26 -19.10 4.68 31.58
N ILE A 27 -19.02 3.63 30.76
CA ILE A 27 -20.24 3.08 30.18
C ILE A 27 -20.96 2.40 31.36
N VAL A 28 -21.72 3.15 32.14
CA VAL A 28 -22.74 2.53 32.99
C VAL A 28 -23.89 2.17 32.06
N ALA A 29 -23.70 1.15 31.23
CA ALA A 29 -24.80 0.52 30.53
C ALA A 29 -25.63 -0.22 31.60
N GLN A 30 -26.62 0.47 32.17
CA GLN A 30 -27.78 -0.27 32.64
C GLN A 30 -28.61 -0.55 31.40
N SER A 31 -28.48 -1.77 30.90
CA SER A 31 -29.42 -2.28 29.92
C SER A 31 -30.72 -2.63 30.62
N PHE A 32 -31.85 -2.42 29.95
CA PHE A 32 -33.13 -2.94 30.45
C PHE A 32 -33.15 -4.50 30.44
N GLU A 33 -32.12 -5.11 29.81
CA GLU A 33 -31.85 -6.55 29.70
C GLU A 33 -30.86 -7.13 30.75
N GLY A 34 -30.36 -6.31 31.69
CA GLY A 34 -29.33 -6.75 32.64
C GLY A 34 -29.82 -7.81 33.63
N SER A 35 -28.88 -8.53 34.28
CA SER A 35 -29.11 -9.65 35.24
C SER A 35 -29.99 -9.37 36.50
N GLY A 36 -30.65 -8.21 36.58
CA GLY A 36 -31.67 -7.90 37.57
C GLY A 36 -33.03 -8.42 37.12
N THR A 37 -33.76 -9.06 38.02
CA THR A 37 -35.15 -9.53 37.78
C THR A 37 -36.08 -8.32 37.76
N TRP A 38 -36.19 -7.66 36.59
CA TRP A 38 -37.15 -6.58 36.39
C TRP A 38 -38.50 -7.17 35.98
N ASN A 39 -39.58 -6.64 36.57
CA ASN A 39 -40.92 -7.13 36.31
C ASN A 39 -41.49 -6.31 35.16
N TYR A 40 -41.56 -6.88 33.96
CA TYR A 40 -42.36 -6.28 32.91
C TYR A 40 -43.82 -6.69 33.08
N SER A 41 -44.72 -5.86 32.58
CA SER A 41 -46.14 -6.18 32.51
C SER A 41 -46.63 -6.03 31.09
N GLU A 42 -47.09 -7.14 30.53
CA GLU A 42 -47.77 -7.17 29.25
C GLU A 42 -49.18 -6.60 29.43
N PHE A 43 -49.52 -5.63 28.59
CA PHE A 43 -50.86 -5.08 28.53
C PHE A 43 -51.41 -5.08 27.10
N PRO A 44 -52.60 -5.67 26.86
CA PRO A 44 -53.35 -6.53 27.78
C PRO A 44 -52.62 -7.84 28.09
N ASN A 45 -52.89 -8.43 29.26
CA ASN A 45 -52.30 -9.70 29.72
C ASN A 45 -52.45 -10.79 28.62
N PRO A 46 -51.43 -11.63 28.34
CA PRO A 46 -51.51 -12.62 27.28
C PRO A 46 -52.67 -13.58 27.59
N TYR A 47 -53.69 -13.58 26.73
CA TYR A 47 -54.76 -14.55 26.80
C TYR A 47 -54.26 -15.88 26.23
N THR A 48 -54.68 -17.00 26.81
CA THR A 48 -54.33 -18.33 26.28
C THR A 48 -54.91 -18.49 24.88
N VAL A 49 -54.08 -18.29 23.85
CA VAL A 49 -54.43 -18.59 22.46
C VAL A 49 -54.44 -20.11 22.26
N TYR A 50 -55.44 -20.61 21.54
CA TYR A 50 -55.60 -22.03 21.23
C TYR A 50 -54.36 -22.61 20.54
N SER A 51 -54.16 -23.92 20.66
CA SER A 51 -53.06 -24.64 20.03
C SER A 51 -53.17 -24.64 18.49
N PRO A 52 -52.14 -24.19 17.74
CA PRO A 52 -50.95 -23.47 18.21
C PRO A 52 -51.21 -21.95 18.34
N PRO A 53 -50.58 -21.27 19.32
CA PRO A 53 -50.83 -19.84 19.57
C PRO A 53 -50.29 -18.98 18.43
N THR A 54 -51.09 -18.05 17.94
CA THR A 54 -50.75 -17.10 16.87
C THR A 54 -50.28 -15.75 17.40
N ASP A 55 -50.91 -15.27 18.49
CA ASP A 55 -50.65 -13.92 19.02
C ASP A 55 -49.75 -14.00 20.27
N ILE A 56 -48.49 -13.53 20.18
CA ILE A 56 -47.50 -13.75 21.25
C ILE A 56 -46.53 -12.56 21.40
N TRP A 57 -46.33 -12.11 22.65
CA TRP A 57 -45.10 -11.46 23.11
C TRP A 57 -44.20 -12.49 23.80
N GLY A 58 -42.90 -12.46 23.55
CA GLY A 58 -42.00 -13.40 24.19
C GLY A 58 -40.54 -12.98 24.14
N ILE A 59 -39.76 -13.49 25.09
CA ILE A 59 -38.29 -13.38 25.07
C ILE A 59 -37.76 -14.44 24.10
N CYS A 60 -37.02 -13.99 23.10
CA CYS A 60 -36.41 -14.82 22.07
C CYS A 60 -34.89 -14.88 22.27
N GLY A 61 -34.24 -15.99 21.88
CA GLY A 61 -32.80 -16.19 21.99
C GLY A 61 -32.10 -16.39 20.64
N ASN A 62 -30.77 -16.19 20.61
CA ASN A 62 -29.91 -16.24 19.41
C ASN A 62 -29.92 -17.54 18.57
N THR A 63 -30.51 -18.63 19.06
CA THR A 63 -30.45 -19.96 18.41
C THR A 63 -31.80 -20.68 18.52
N TYR A 64 -32.90 -20.06 18.09
CA TYR A 64 -34.16 -20.78 18.00
C TYR A 64 -34.46 -21.21 16.56
N VAL A 65 -34.02 -22.43 16.20
CA VAL A 65 -34.49 -23.13 15.00
C VAL A 65 -35.70 -23.97 15.43
N SER A 66 -36.91 -23.46 15.22
CA SER A 66 -38.13 -24.23 15.51
C SER A 66 -38.21 -25.46 14.60
N THR A 67 -38.00 -26.66 15.17
CA THR A 67 -38.26 -27.94 14.48
C THR A 67 -39.52 -28.63 15.00
N THR A 68 -40.28 -28.00 15.91
CA THR A 68 -41.53 -28.56 16.45
C THR A 68 -42.63 -27.50 16.51
N SER A 69 -43.81 -27.84 15.99
CA SER A 69 -45.03 -27.02 15.89
C SER A 69 -45.70 -26.68 17.24
N THR A 70 -44.97 -26.67 18.35
CA THR A 70 -45.50 -26.44 19.70
C THR A 70 -44.59 -25.49 20.48
N PRO A 71 -45.07 -24.32 20.93
CA PRO A 71 -44.33 -23.45 21.84
C PRO A 71 -44.07 -24.16 23.17
N GLN A 72 -42.86 -23.99 23.72
CA GLN A 72 -42.51 -24.51 25.04
C GLN A 72 -42.75 -23.41 26.08
N ILE A 73 -43.67 -23.65 27.02
CA ILE A 73 -43.84 -22.82 28.21
C ILE A 73 -42.78 -23.26 29.22
N TYR A 74 -41.79 -22.41 29.52
CA TYR A 74 -40.83 -22.69 30.59
C TYR A 74 -41.39 -22.24 31.95
N ASN A 75 -40.86 -22.84 33.02
CA ASN A 75 -41.35 -22.83 34.41
C ASN A 75 -41.42 -21.44 35.12
N HIS A 76 -41.41 -20.34 34.38
CA HIS A 76 -41.58 -18.97 34.87
C HIS A 76 -42.75 -18.20 34.24
N GLY A 77 -43.52 -18.81 33.33
CA GLY A 77 -44.58 -18.10 32.60
C GLY A 77 -44.07 -17.42 31.32
N ASP A 78 -42.75 -17.45 31.09
CA ASP A 78 -42.14 -16.97 29.85
C ASP A 78 -42.46 -17.96 28.71
N VAL A 79 -43.18 -17.47 27.71
CA VAL A 79 -43.42 -18.19 26.46
C VAL A 79 -42.23 -17.93 25.54
N VAL A 80 -41.36 -18.93 25.34
CA VAL A 80 -40.32 -18.86 24.30
C VAL A 80 -41.00 -19.14 22.97
N ALA A 81 -41.25 -18.09 22.18
CA ALA A 81 -41.99 -18.19 20.93
C ALA A 81 -41.13 -18.83 19.82
N PRO A 82 -41.60 -19.90 19.14
CA PRO A 82 -40.98 -20.38 17.91
C PRO A 82 -41.29 -19.41 16.78
N PHE A 83 -40.32 -18.58 16.40
CA PHE A 83 -40.49 -17.65 15.29
C PHE A 83 -40.33 -18.36 13.93
N PHE A 84 -41.25 -18.11 13.00
CA PHE A 84 -41.25 -18.67 11.64
C PHE A 84 -40.82 -17.62 10.59
N GLY A 85 -39.87 -16.73 10.88
CA GLY A 85 -39.51 -15.59 10.01
C GLY A 85 -38.11 -14.98 10.22
N ASN A 86 -37.73 -14.06 9.33
CA ASN A 86 -36.38 -13.58 8.96
C ASN A 86 -35.48 -12.95 10.06
N ILE A 87 -35.93 -12.87 11.32
CA ILE A 87 -35.14 -12.32 12.42
C ILE A 87 -34.17 -13.39 12.91
N SER A 88 -32.93 -13.33 12.44
CA SER A 88 -31.93 -14.40 12.65
C SER A 88 -31.04 -14.20 13.89
N SER A 89 -30.92 -12.98 14.42
CA SER A 89 -30.14 -12.69 15.64
C SER A 89 -30.53 -11.37 16.31
N ALA A 90 -30.24 -11.26 17.61
CA ALA A 90 -30.22 -10.02 18.39
C ALA A 90 -29.27 -8.98 17.74
N SER A 91 -29.56 -7.68 17.93
CA SER A 91 -28.72 -6.56 17.53
C SER A 91 -27.43 -6.52 18.35
N GLU A 92 -27.52 -6.77 19.66
CA GLU A 92 -26.37 -6.89 20.57
C GLU A 92 -26.74 -7.72 21.82
N GLY A 93 -26.15 -8.91 22.00
CA GLY A 93 -26.41 -9.77 23.17
C GLY A 93 -27.02 -11.14 22.82
N THR A 94 -27.70 -11.78 23.79
CA THR A 94 -28.22 -13.16 23.64
C THR A 94 -29.73 -13.26 23.46
N HIS A 95 -30.48 -12.21 23.80
CA HIS A 95 -31.95 -12.21 23.80
C HIS A 95 -32.53 -10.91 23.22
N TYR A 96 -33.77 -10.98 22.73
CA TYR A 96 -34.59 -9.82 22.33
C TYR A 96 -36.08 -10.08 22.67
N TYR A 97 -36.91 -9.04 22.70
CA TYR A 97 -38.36 -9.17 22.85
C TYR A 97 -39.04 -9.22 21.48
N GLY A 98 -39.55 -10.39 21.12
CA GLY A 98 -40.23 -10.64 19.85
C GLY A 98 -41.76 -10.55 19.96
N MET A 99 -42.38 -10.18 18.85
CA MET A 99 -43.83 -10.12 18.70
C MET A 99 -44.31 -10.66 17.35
N GLN A 100 -45.42 -11.40 17.36
CA GLN A 100 -46.05 -11.95 16.17
C GLN A 100 -47.58 -11.86 16.26
N ASP A 101 -48.20 -11.52 15.11
CA ASP A 101 -49.65 -11.58 14.85
C ASP A 101 -50.48 -11.07 16.03
N ILE A 102 -50.14 -9.88 16.52
CA ILE A 102 -50.79 -9.30 17.70
C ILE A 102 -52.19 -8.80 17.31
N ASN A 103 -53.16 -9.72 17.27
CA ASN A 103 -54.58 -9.42 17.09
C ASN A 103 -55.30 -9.34 18.44
N ASN A 104 -56.42 -8.63 18.47
CA ASN A 104 -57.26 -8.57 19.66
C ASN A 104 -58.03 -9.90 19.80
N PRO A 105 -57.99 -10.62 20.95
CA PRO A 105 -58.67 -11.90 21.06
C PRO A 105 -60.20 -11.74 21.08
N TYR A 106 -60.83 -12.07 19.94
CA TYR A 106 -62.22 -12.51 19.71
C TYR A 106 -63.35 -12.01 20.63
N THR A 107 -64.39 -11.42 20.01
CA THR A 107 -65.77 -11.65 20.46
C THR A 107 -66.36 -12.89 19.77
N SER A 108 -66.16 -14.06 20.40
CA SER A 108 -67.02 -15.26 20.40
C SER A 108 -67.52 -15.94 19.08
N THR A 109 -67.22 -17.25 19.02
CA THR A 109 -67.99 -18.41 18.49
C THR A 109 -67.91 -18.82 17.00
N LEU A 110 -67.30 -20.01 16.82
CA LEU A 110 -67.61 -21.11 15.88
C LEU A 110 -67.57 -20.87 14.35
N SER A 111 -66.69 -21.66 13.72
CA SER A 111 -66.65 -22.12 12.32
C SER A 111 -66.55 -21.07 11.21
N GLY A 112 -65.36 -21.04 10.58
CA GLY A 112 -65.26 -20.97 9.12
C GLY A 112 -65.09 -19.62 8.44
N THR A 113 -65.06 -18.50 9.17
CA THR A 113 -64.71 -17.19 8.60
C THR A 113 -63.87 -16.41 9.60
N TRP A 114 -62.66 -16.01 9.20
CA TRP A 114 -61.77 -15.12 9.94
C TRP A 114 -62.50 -13.79 10.25
N PRO A 115 -62.50 -13.29 11.50
CA PRO A 115 -63.11 -12.01 11.83
C PRO A 115 -62.38 -10.87 11.09
N ALA A 116 -63.15 -9.91 10.58
CA ALA A 116 -62.64 -8.70 9.95
C ALA A 116 -62.51 -7.56 10.97
N ASP A 117 -61.73 -7.77 12.04
CA ASP A 117 -61.41 -6.69 13.00
C ASP A 117 -59.88 -6.49 13.01
N PRO A 118 -59.34 -5.53 12.24
CA PRO A 118 -57.90 -5.26 12.21
C PRO A 118 -57.46 -4.73 13.56
N GLY A 119 -56.47 -5.36 14.21
CA GLY A 119 -56.05 -5.07 15.58
C GLY A 119 -55.99 -3.57 15.92
N THR A 120 -57.06 -3.09 16.56
CA THR A 120 -57.26 -1.66 16.85
C THR A 120 -56.52 -1.21 18.11
N ASN A 121 -56.10 -2.16 18.95
CA ASN A 121 -55.48 -1.93 20.25
C ASN A 121 -53.96 -1.95 20.18
N TRP A 122 -53.34 -1.15 21.04
CA TRP A 122 -51.91 -1.22 21.28
C TRP A 122 -51.61 -2.31 22.29
N HIS A 123 -50.61 -3.12 21.97
CA HIS A 123 -50.02 -4.08 22.90
C HIS A 123 -48.69 -3.53 23.33
N THR A 124 -48.48 -3.43 24.64
CA THR A 124 -47.33 -2.70 25.19
C THR A 124 -46.53 -3.55 26.14
N LEU A 125 -45.22 -3.42 26.06
CA LEU A 125 -44.27 -3.89 27.06
C LEU A 125 -43.79 -2.66 27.85
N THR A 126 -44.09 -2.65 29.15
CA THR A 126 -43.70 -1.57 30.05
C THR A 126 -42.58 -2.03 30.96
N PHE A 127 -41.47 -1.31 30.95
CA PHE A 127 -40.32 -1.57 31.81
C PHE A 127 -40.43 -0.84 33.16
N ASP A 128 -39.79 -1.40 34.18
CA ASP A 128 -39.62 -0.76 35.47
C ASP A 128 -38.75 0.52 35.35
N PRO A 129 -38.93 1.52 36.24
CA PRO A 129 -38.09 2.71 36.24
C PRO A 129 -36.61 2.39 36.48
N VAL A 130 -35.75 2.96 35.63
CA VAL A 130 -34.29 2.88 35.73
C VAL A 130 -33.75 4.19 36.32
N THR A 131 -32.91 4.08 37.36
CA THR A 131 -32.23 5.25 37.93
C THR A 131 -31.11 5.71 36.98
N LEU A 132 -31.08 6.99 36.67
CA LEU A 132 -30.06 7.59 35.81
C LEU A 132 -28.79 7.90 36.62
N PRO A 133 -27.60 7.77 36.02
CA PRO A 133 -26.35 8.15 36.68
C PRO A 133 -26.42 9.64 37.08
N GLY A 134 -26.17 9.93 38.35
CA GLY A 134 -26.33 11.27 38.89
C GLY A 134 -25.42 12.30 38.22
N GLY A 135 -26.02 13.23 37.48
CA GLY A 135 -25.49 14.54 37.06
C GLY A 135 -23.99 14.60 36.72
N GLY A 136 -23.64 14.25 35.48
CA GLY A 136 -22.33 14.51 34.88
C GLY A 136 -22.35 15.68 33.89
N THR A 137 -21.18 16.00 33.33
CA THR A 137 -20.97 17.05 32.29
C THR A 137 -21.53 16.64 30.92
N PHE A 138 -21.83 15.36 30.74
CA PHE A 138 -22.24 14.77 29.47
C PHE A 138 -23.75 14.50 29.44
N PRO A 139 -24.42 14.67 28.27
CA PRO A 139 -25.81 14.29 28.12
C PRO A 139 -26.01 12.81 28.43
N ILE A 140 -27.09 12.48 29.14
CA ILE A 140 -27.50 11.08 29.31
C ILE A 140 -28.40 10.73 28.13
N LYS A 141 -28.12 9.60 27.47
CA LYS A 141 -28.93 9.07 26.38
C LYS A 141 -29.60 7.77 26.77
N VAL A 142 -30.77 7.56 26.18
CA VAL A 142 -31.54 6.31 26.22
C VAL A 142 -31.70 5.85 24.79
N ALA A 143 -31.41 4.58 24.53
CA ALA A 143 -31.58 4.01 23.20
C ALA A 143 -32.13 2.59 23.25
N PHE A 144 -32.71 2.15 22.14
CA PHE A 144 -33.09 0.77 21.89
C PHE A 144 -33.09 0.52 20.38
N ASP A 145 -33.00 -0.75 20.00
CA ASP A 145 -33.05 -1.19 18.61
C ASP A 145 -34.42 -1.85 18.35
N TYR A 146 -34.95 -1.69 17.13
CA TYR A 146 -36.20 -2.34 16.71
C TYR A 146 -36.12 -2.90 15.29
N TYR A 147 -36.95 -3.90 15.00
CA TYR A 147 -37.05 -4.57 13.71
C TYR A 147 -38.52 -4.81 13.34
N THR A 148 -38.91 -4.59 12.08
CA THR A 148 -40.24 -4.93 11.55
C THR A 148 -40.15 -5.64 10.19
N ASP A 149 -40.95 -6.69 9.99
CA ASP A 149 -41.10 -7.44 8.73
C ASP A 149 -42.58 -7.80 8.52
N GLY A 150 -43.06 -7.71 7.29
CA GLY A 150 -44.48 -7.82 6.93
C GLY A 150 -45.38 -6.61 7.24
N PHE A 151 -44.88 -5.58 7.93
CA PHE A 151 -45.67 -4.41 8.32
C PHE A 151 -46.23 -3.63 7.12
N ASP A 152 -47.55 -3.39 7.14
CA ASP A 152 -48.29 -2.65 6.12
C ASP A 152 -48.88 -1.32 6.63
N GLY A 153 -49.66 -0.64 5.79
CA GLY A 153 -50.24 0.69 6.06
C GLY A 153 -51.19 0.78 7.26
N THR A 154 -51.45 -0.33 7.95
CA THR A 154 -52.26 -0.39 9.17
C THR A 154 -51.52 -0.95 10.39
N ASP A 155 -50.24 -1.31 10.24
CA ASP A 155 -49.37 -1.74 11.33
C ASP A 155 -48.53 -0.60 11.88
N TYR A 156 -48.22 -0.67 13.17
CA TYR A 156 -47.46 0.35 13.87
C TYR A 156 -46.57 -0.25 14.94
N ILE A 157 -45.36 0.31 15.03
CA ILE A 157 -44.53 0.23 16.22
C ILE A 157 -44.55 1.59 16.93
N GLY A 158 -44.44 1.58 18.25
CA GLY A 158 -44.48 2.80 19.03
C GLY A 158 -43.76 2.65 20.36
N TRP A 159 -43.47 3.79 20.97
CA TRP A 159 -42.80 3.84 22.25
C TRP A 159 -43.14 5.12 22.99
N GLU A 160 -42.87 5.13 24.29
CA GLU A 160 -43.04 6.28 25.15
C GLU A 160 -41.96 6.29 26.23
N ILE A 161 -41.39 7.47 26.47
CA ILE A 161 -40.38 7.68 27.50
C ILE A 161 -40.94 8.65 28.55
N ALA A 162 -40.91 8.22 29.81
CA ALA A 162 -41.30 9.03 30.95
C ALA A 162 -40.08 9.33 31.82
N TRP A 163 -39.95 10.59 32.25
CA TRP A 163 -38.86 11.06 33.11
C TRP A 163 -39.38 11.30 34.53
N ASP A 164 -38.56 11.00 35.56
CA ASP A 164 -38.85 11.23 36.99
C ASP A 164 -40.20 10.70 37.50
N ASN A 165 -40.47 9.44 37.15
CA ASN A 165 -41.55 8.64 37.73
C ASN A 165 -42.95 9.24 37.57
N ASP A 166 -43.24 9.80 36.40
CA ASP A 166 -44.63 10.07 36.02
C ASP A 166 -45.39 8.73 35.92
N THR A 167 -46.34 8.53 36.83
CA THR A 167 -47.24 7.36 36.79
C THR A 167 -48.23 7.43 35.63
N VAL A 168 -48.35 8.60 34.98
CA VAL A 168 -49.26 8.84 33.86
C VAL A 168 -48.47 8.76 32.56
N TRP A 169 -48.99 7.95 31.63
CA TRP A 169 -48.50 7.88 30.26
C TRP A 169 -49.27 8.89 29.41
N SER A 170 -48.54 9.77 28.76
CA SER A 170 -48.97 10.88 27.90
C SER A 170 -49.32 10.48 26.47
N GLY A 171 -48.96 9.26 26.04
CA GLY A 171 -49.31 8.69 24.74
C GLY A 171 -48.09 8.15 23.98
N LEU A 172 -48.32 7.18 23.08
CA LEU A 172 -47.27 6.57 22.28
C LEU A 172 -46.82 7.52 21.16
N THR A 173 -45.50 7.70 21.05
CA THR A 173 -44.88 8.16 19.82
C THR A 173 -44.88 6.99 18.84
N THR A 174 -45.32 7.22 17.61
CA THR A 174 -45.46 6.17 16.59
C THR A 174 -44.57 6.49 15.40
N THR A 175 -43.84 5.51 14.92
CA THR A 175 -43.10 5.61 13.67
C THR A 175 -43.26 4.33 12.89
N ASN A 176 -43.24 4.46 11.56
CA ASN A 176 -43.15 3.38 10.60
C ASN A 176 -44.49 2.67 10.26
N TYR A 177 -44.73 2.62 8.95
CA TYR A 177 -45.83 1.93 8.26
C TYR A 177 -45.28 0.84 7.32
N SER A 178 -44.01 0.46 7.51
CA SER A 178 -43.23 -0.34 6.58
C SER A 178 -42.17 -1.18 7.30
N ASN A 179 -41.68 -2.19 6.61
CA ASN A 179 -40.57 -3.03 7.07
C ASN A 179 -39.29 -2.22 7.25
N THR A 180 -38.54 -2.50 8.31
CA THR A 180 -37.16 -2.00 8.42
C THR A 180 -36.19 -2.90 7.66
N ASP A 181 -36.48 -4.20 7.54
CA ASP A 181 -35.61 -5.25 6.96
C ASP A 181 -34.18 -5.31 7.58
N ALA A 182 -33.93 -4.55 8.66
CA ALA A 182 -32.71 -4.45 9.43
C ALA A 182 -33.01 -3.86 10.82
N TRP A 183 -32.14 -4.13 11.81
CA TRP A 183 -32.22 -3.51 13.13
C TRP A 183 -31.98 -2.00 13.02
N THR A 184 -32.90 -1.20 13.56
CA THR A 184 -32.86 0.26 13.52
C THR A 184 -32.80 0.80 14.95
N THR A 185 -31.91 1.74 15.24
CA THR A 185 -31.73 2.33 16.57
C THR A 185 -32.53 3.62 16.72
N GLU A 186 -33.24 3.74 17.85
CA GLU A 186 -33.83 4.99 18.32
C GLU A 186 -33.05 5.54 19.51
N GLU A 187 -32.76 6.85 19.51
CA GLU A 187 -32.01 7.53 20.57
C GLU A 187 -32.72 8.76 21.11
N PHE A 188 -32.69 8.93 22.43
CA PHE A 188 -33.34 10.02 23.15
C PHE A 188 -32.38 10.65 24.15
N THR A 189 -32.29 11.98 24.14
CA THR A 189 -31.50 12.73 25.12
C THR A 189 -32.34 13.05 26.35
N ALA A 190 -31.85 12.65 27.52
CA ALA A 190 -32.50 12.93 28.79
C ALA A 190 -32.46 14.44 29.12
N PRO A 191 -33.58 15.05 29.53
CA PRO A 191 -33.59 16.43 30.00
C PRO A 191 -32.63 16.64 31.19
N ALA A 192 -32.06 17.84 31.30
CA ALA A 192 -31.15 18.16 32.40
C ALA A 192 -31.84 18.01 33.77
N GLY A 193 -31.17 17.33 34.70
CA GLY A 193 -31.61 17.20 36.10
C GLY A 193 -32.55 16.02 36.39
N VAL A 194 -32.94 15.24 35.37
CA VAL A 194 -33.77 14.04 35.59
C VAL A 194 -32.96 12.93 36.27
N THR A 195 -33.62 12.18 37.15
CA THR A 195 -33.00 11.16 38.02
C THR A 195 -33.44 9.74 37.69
N HIS A 196 -34.58 9.58 37.01
CA HIS A 196 -35.11 8.29 36.58
C HIS A 196 -35.69 8.37 35.17
N VAL A 197 -35.64 7.25 34.46
CA VAL A 197 -36.34 7.05 33.19
C VAL A 197 -37.21 5.80 33.25
N ARG A 198 -38.35 5.83 32.57
CA ARG A 198 -39.18 4.65 32.31
C ARG A 198 -39.45 4.57 30.81
N LEU A 199 -39.34 3.37 30.26
CA LEU A 199 -39.59 3.10 28.85
C LEU A 199 -40.83 2.20 28.71
N ARG A 200 -41.64 2.51 27.71
CA ARG A 200 -42.68 1.62 27.20
C ARG A 200 -42.47 1.48 25.72
N VAL A 201 -42.48 0.25 25.24
CA VAL A 201 -42.56 -0.07 23.81
C VAL A 201 -43.89 -0.70 23.51
N ALA A 202 -44.33 -0.59 22.26
CA ALA A 202 -45.64 -0.99 21.85
C ALA A 202 -45.69 -1.38 20.38
N ALA A 203 -46.67 -2.21 20.04
CA ALA A 203 -47.03 -2.47 18.68
C ALA A 203 -48.53 -2.64 18.52
N LYS A 204 -48.97 -2.44 17.29
CA LYS A 204 -50.33 -2.58 16.85
C LYS A 204 -50.28 -3.21 15.46
N GLN A 205 -50.82 -4.42 15.33
CA GLN A 205 -50.82 -5.17 14.08
C GLN A 205 -52.26 -5.44 13.62
N ASN A 206 -52.49 -5.52 12.32
CA ASN A 206 -53.81 -5.77 11.73
C ASN A 206 -54.08 -7.26 11.43
N GLY A 207 -53.06 -8.12 11.61
CA GLY A 207 -53.09 -9.57 11.46
C GLY A 207 -52.47 -10.07 10.15
N GLY A 208 -51.79 -11.21 10.18
CA GLY A 208 -50.99 -11.67 9.04
C GLY A 208 -49.77 -12.49 9.46
N THR A 209 -48.77 -12.65 8.58
CA THR A 209 -47.47 -13.23 8.96
C THR A 209 -46.47 -12.11 9.24
N ASP A 210 -46.87 -11.14 10.05
CA ASP A 210 -46.12 -9.91 10.30
C ASP A 210 -45.47 -9.99 11.67
N PHE A 211 -44.27 -9.43 11.75
CA PHE A 211 -43.35 -9.65 12.84
C PHE A 211 -42.67 -8.36 13.25
N GLY A 212 -42.36 -8.26 14.53
CA GLY A 212 -41.38 -7.29 14.97
C GLY A 212 -40.64 -7.72 16.22
N ALA A 213 -39.63 -6.93 16.55
CA ALA A 213 -38.80 -7.16 17.71
C ALA A 213 -38.24 -5.85 18.26
N PHE A 214 -37.93 -5.85 19.55
CA PHE A 214 -37.13 -4.82 20.21
C PHE A 214 -35.95 -5.46 20.93
N ASP A 215 -34.81 -4.77 20.94
CA ASP A 215 -33.57 -5.25 21.53
C ASP A 215 -32.67 -4.09 21.99
N ASN A 216 -31.56 -4.41 22.66
CA ASN A 216 -30.46 -3.52 23.00
C ASN A 216 -30.88 -2.23 23.71
N PHE A 217 -31.83 -2.35 24.63
CA PHE A 217 -32.28 -1.26 25.46
C PHE A 217 -31.17 -0.81 26.40
N ARG A 218 -30.76 0.47 26.31
CA ARG A 218 -29.59 0.98 27.02
C ARG A 218 -29.79 2.41 27.52
N VAL A 219 -29.24 2.70 28.69
CA VAL A 219 -28.99 4.05 29.20
C VAL A 219 -27.48 4.25 29.26
N PHE A 220 -26.96 5.34 28.69
CA PHE A 220 -25.52 5.62 28.65
C PHE A 220 -25.23 7.12 28.73
N LEU A 221 -24.00 7.46 29.11
CA LEU A 221 -23.50 8.82 29.00
C LEU A 221 -22.98 9.02 27.57
N ASP A 222 -23.46 10.06 26.88
CA ASP A 222 -22.91 10.47 25.60
C ASP A 222 -21.63 11.28 25.86
N VAL A 223 -20.55 10.53 26.11
CA VAL A 223 -19.23 11.05 26.46
C VAL A 223 -18.51 11.72 25.29
N GLY A 224 -19.15 11.81 24.12
CA GLY A 224 -18.57 12.40 22.92
C GLY A 224 -17.38 11.60 22.39
N ASP A 225 -16.55 12.26 21.60
CA ASP A 225 -15.29 11.69 21.15
C ASP A 225 -14.29 11.59 22.31
N LEU A 226 -13.76 10.40 22.53
CA LEU A 226 -12.76 10.09 23.55
C LEU A 226 -11.43 9.67 22.94
N THR A 227 -11.33 9.65 21.62
CA THR A 227 -10.13 9.22 20.92
C THR A 227 -9.20 10.40 20.84
N PRO A 228 -7.97 10.33 21.39
CA PRO A 228 -7.01 11.38 21.16
C PRO A 228 -6.53 11.37 19.71
N PRO A 229 -6.21 12.55 19.14
CA PRO A 229 -5.62 12.61 17.82
C PRO A 229 -4.25 11.90 17.81
N THR A 230 -3.95 11.19 16.74
CA THR A 230 -2.62 10.60 16.48
C THR A 230 -2.02 11.20 15.22
N VAL A 231 -0.70 11.16 15.09
CA VAL A 231 -0.03 11.50 13.83
C VAL A 231 -0.11 10.29 12.90
N THR A 232 -0.53 10.51 11.65
CA THR A 232 -0.65 9.46 10.64
C THR A 232 0.45 9.54 9.59
N SER A 233 0.97 10.73 9.29
CA SER A 233 2.15 10.91 8.43
C SER A 233 2.92 12.18 8.76
N LEU A 234 4.20 12.18 8.38
CA LEU A 234 5.07 13.35 8.36
C LEU A 234 5.92 13.31 7.09
N ASP A 235 5.73 14.29 6.21
CA ASP A 235 6.38 14.36 4.91
C ASP A 235 7.14 15.69 4.76
N ALA A 236 8.33 15.67 4.16
CA ALA A 236 9.05 16.89 3.79
C ALA A 236 8.65 17.35 2.38
N ALA A 237 7.86 18.43 2.29
CA ALA A 237 7.48 19.00 0.99
C ALA A 237 8.69 19.67 0.29
N ASN A 238 9.56 20.28 1.09
CA ASN A 238 10.87 20.79 0.70
C ASN A 238 11.77 20.84 1.94
N ASP A 239 13.03 21.25 1.77
CA ASP A 239 14.01 21.39 2.85
C ASP A 239 13.55 22.30 4.01
N SER A 240 12.57 23.18 3.79
CA SER A 240 12.13 24.17 4.77
C SER A 240 10.66 24.01 5.15
N THR A 241 9.98 22.98 4.66
CA THR A 241 8.54 22.78 4.85
C THR A 241 8.20 21.33 5.12
N LEU A 242 7.61 21.07 6.29
CA LEU A 242 7.06 19.77 6.65
C LEU A 242 5.53 19.79 6.59
N VAL A 243 4.94 18.65 6.25
CA VAL A 243 3.51 18.43 6.24
C VAL A 243 3.21 17.26 7.18
N LEU A 244 2.52 17.55 8.28
CA LEU A 244 2.10 16.59 9.28
C LEU A 244 0.60 16.34 9.12
N THR A 245 0.20 15.07 9.05
CA THR A 245 -1.22 14.68 9.00
C THR A 245 -1.61 14.01 10.31
N THR A 246 -2.81 14.31 10.82
CA THR A 246 -3.37 13.70 12.02
C THR A 246 -4.58 12.82 11.69
N SER A 247 -4.94 11.91 12.60
CA SER A 247 -6.09 11.00 12.46
C SER A 247 -7.44 11.72 12.42
N GLU A 248 -7.47 12.95 12.91
CA GLU A 248 -8.65 13.81 13.03
C GLU A 248 -8.22 15.28 13.15
N SER A 249 -9.20 16.18 13.22
CA SER A 249 -8.95 17.62 13.31
C SER A 249 -8.39 18.04 14.68
N VAL A 250 -7.35 18.88 14.68
CA VAL A 250 -6.75 19.45 15.90
C VAL A 250 -7.01 20.96 16.01
N THR A 251 -7.19 21.44 17.24
CA THR A 251 -7.54 22.84 17.55
C THR A 251 -6.33 23.73 17.82
N ASN A 252 -5.20 23.14 18.24
CA ASN A 252 -3.98 23.86 18.58
C ASN A 252 -2.79 23.56 17.65
N GLY A 253 -3.02 22.97 16.48
CA GLY A 253 -1.96 22.63 15.51
C GLY A 253 -1.16 23.82 14.96
N SER A 254 -1.59 25.06 15.19
CA SER A 254 -0.81 26.26 14.84
C SER A 254 0.20 26.68 15.93
N ASP A 255 0.17 26.06 17.11
CA ASP A 255 1.09 26.36 18.20
C ASP A 255 2.44 25.70 17.95
N VAL A 256 3.45 26.51 17.62
CA VAL A 256 4.80 26.04 17.31
C VAL A 256 5.48 25.32 18.49
N SER A 257 5.04 25.55 19.73
CA SER A 257 5.61 24.89 20.91
C SER A 257 5.30 23.40 21.00
N ASN A 258 4.33 22.92 20.21
CA ASN A 258 4.00 21.50 20.08
C ASN A 258 5.06 20.71 19.30
N TYR A 259 5.98 21.38 18.59
CA TYR A 259 6.96 20.78 17.70
C TYR A 259 8.38 21.10 18.16
N SER A 260 9.23 20.09 18.26
CA SER A 260 10.65 20.26 18.56
C SER A 260 11.51 19.23 17.83
N GLY A 261 12.83 19.29 17.99
CA GLY A 261 13.78 18.52 17.16
C GLY A 261 14.17 19.26 15.87
N VAL A 262 13.24 20.04 15.31
CA VAL A 262 13.44 20.96 14.18
C VAL A 262 13.12 22.41 14.56
N ALA A 263 13.72 23.36 13.83
CA ALA A 263 13.58 24.79 14.11
C ALA A 263 12.33 25.41 13.48
N VAL A 264 11.13 25.07 13.97
CA VAL A 264 9.85 25.56 13.43
C VAL A 264 9.68 27.07 13.67
N SER A 265 9.51 27.84 12.59
CA SER A 265 9.23 29.29 12.64
C SER A 265 7.74 29.62 12.65
N SER A 266 6.93 28.79 12.00
CA SER A 266 5.47 28.94 11.91
C SER A 266 4.81 27.60 11.65
N ALA A 267 3.58 27.46 12.12
CA ALA A 267 2.71 26.32 11.83
C ALA A 267 1.35 26.85 11.37
N SER A 268 0.74 26.19 10.37
CA SER A 268 -0.60 26.52 9.88
C SER A 268 -1.40 25.26 9.65
N VAL A 269 -2.67 25.27 10.04
CA VAL A 269 -3.60 24.15 9.85
C VAL A 269 -4.46 24.38 8.62
N ASN A 270 -4.73 23.32 7.86
CA ASN A 270 -5.66 23.38 6.72
C ASN A 270 -7.12 23.62 7.19
N ALA A 271 -8.04 23.75 6.22
CA ALA A 271 -9.45 24.02 6.51
C ALA A 271 -10.16 22.87 7.25
N ASN A 272 -9.73 21.62 7.06
CA ASN A 272 -10.29 20.45 7.70
C ASN A 272 -9.79 20.26 9.14
N GLY A 273 -8.70 20.92 9.51
CA GLY A 273 -8.09 20.81 10.84
C GLY A 273 -7.12 19.65 11.01
N ASP A 274 -6.96 18.78 9.99
CA ASP A 274 -6.26 17.49 10.07
C ASP A 274 -4.85 17.49 9.45
N THR A 275 -4.48 18.57 8.76
CA THR A 275 -3.16 18.72 8.14
C THR A 275 -2.50 20.00 8.64
N ILE A 276 -1.29 19.86 9.15
CA ILE A 276 -0.47 20.94 9.69
C ILE A 276 0.76 21.12 8.79
N THR A 277 0.94 22.33 8.27
CA THR A 277 2.14 22.73 7.55
C THR A 277 3.09 23.45 8.51
N LEU A 278 4.29 22.93 8.68
CA LEU A 278 5.35 23.52 9.50
C LEU A 278 6.38 24.20 8.58
N SER A 279 6.64 25.48 8.78
CA SER A 279 7.75 26.18 8.13
C SER A 279 8.96 26.19 9.05
N LEU A 280 10.13 25.85 8.53
CA LEU A 280 11.37 25.78 9.27
C LEU A 280 12.21 27.04 9.06
N SER A 281 12.83 27.54 10.12
CA SER A 281 13.80 28.64 10.08
C SER A 281 15.22 28.19 9.71
N THR A 282 15.50 26.89 9.87
CA THR A 282 16.74 26.24 9.43
C THR A 282 16.33 25.09 8.51
N PRO A 283 16.79 25.09 7.25
CA PRO A 283 16.49 24.00 6.33
C PRO A 283 17.02 22.66 6.86
N LEU A 284 16.33 21.58 6.51
CA LEU A 284 16.80 20.21 6.67
C LEU A 284 18.10 20.03 5.89
N VAL A 285 18.99 19.23 6.45
CA VAL A 285 20.22 18.83 5.76
C VAL A 285 19.86 17.70 4.80
N ILE A 286 20.23 17.85 3.53
CA ILE A 286 19.95 16.87 2.48
C ILE A 286 20.52 15.50 2.90
N GLY A 287 19.68 14.47 2.84
CA GLY A 287 20.02 13.09 3.13
C GLY A 287 20.27 12.74 4.60
N GLN A 288 20.11 13.69 5.53
CA GLN A 288 20.19 13.40 6.97
C GLN A 288 18.82 13.11 7.57
N TYR A 289 18.77 12.10 8.44
CA TYR A 289 17.54 11.73 9.14
C TYR A 289 17.39 12.62 10.38
N THR A 290 16.21 13.25 10.52
CA THR A 290 15.94 14.22 11.58
C THR A 290 14.73 13.79 12.40
N ASP A 291 14.91 13.71 13.72
CA ASP A 291 13.82 13.48 14.66
C ASP A 291 12.93 14.73 14.77
N VAL A 292 11.61 14.53 14.70
CA VAL A 292 10.59 15.54 14.96
C VAL A 292 9.72 15.05 16.11
N TYR A 293 9.76 15.78 17.22
CA TYR A 293 8.94 15.49 18.39
C TYR A 293 7.64 16.28 18.30
N VAL A 294 6.52 15.57 18.30
CA VAL A 294 5.16 16.15 18.27
C VAL A 294 4.50 15.89 19.61
N THR A 295 4.04 16.95 20.26
CA THR A 295 3.49 16.87 21.62
C THR A 295 2.24 17.70 21.75
N ALA A 296 1.36 17.30 22.68
CA ALA A 296 0.24 18.10 23.16
C ALA A 296 -0.74 18.63 22.09
N LEU A 297 -0.89 17.98 20.93
CA LEU A 297 -2.01 18.26 20.03
C LEU A 297 -3.33 17.89 20.70
N VAL A 298 -4.34 18.73 20.50
CA VAL A 298 -5.65 18.62 21.12
C VAL A 298 -6.72 18.67 20.04
N ASP A 299 -7.68 17.76 20.08
CA ASP A 299 -8.83 17.76 19.18
C ASP A 299 -9.92 18.78 19.61
N SER A 300 -11.11 18.67 19.01
CA SER A 300 -12.26 19.50 19.38
C SER A 300 -13.00 19.04 20.64
N ALA A 301 -12.84 17.77 21.03
CA ALA A 301 -13.40 17.16 22.24
C ALA A 301 -12.47 17.30 23.46
N THR A 302 -11.33 18.00 23.31
CA THR A 302 -10.30 18.25 24.30
C THR A 302 -9.43 17.05 24.67
N ASN A 303 -9.45 15.98 23.87
CA ASN A 303 -8.52 14.88 24.04
C ASN A 303 -7.13 15.30 23.59
N VAL A 304 -6.11 14.90 24.36
CA VAL A 304 -4.72 15.27 24.11
C VAL A 304 -3.96 14.07 23.60
N MET A 305 -3.26 14.22 22.47
CA MET A 305 -2.43 13.17 21.89
C MET A 305 -1.41 12.62 22.89
N THR A 306 -1.02 11.36 22.69
CA THR A 306 0.24 10.87 23.28
C THR A 306 1.41 11.45 22.50
N ASN A 307 2.47 11.90 23.19
CA ASN A 307 3.66 12.42 22.52
C ASN A 307 4.24 11.41 21.54
N ASP A 308 4.62 11.88 20.37
CA ASP A 308 5.14 11.06 19.28
C ASP A 308 6.52 11.56 18.82
N THR A 309 7.33 10.64 18.31
CA THR A 309 8.64 10.93 17.73
C THR A 309 8.65 10.34 16.34
N LEU A 310 8.66 11.22 15.35
CA LEU A 310 8.70 10.86 13.94
C LEU A 310 10.09 11.14 13.40
N ILE A 311 10.49 10.42 12.35
CA ILE A 311 11.75 10.66 11.65
C ILE A 311 11.41 11.17 10.25
N VAL A 312 12.05 12.26 9.84
CA VAL A 312 11.93 12.80 8.50
C VAL A 312 13.30 12.88 7.83
N VAL A 313 13.34 12.62 6.54
CA VAL A 313 14.51 12.82 5.69
C VAL A 313 14.07 13.61 4.45
N PHE A 314 14.91 14.52 3.99
CA PHE A 314 14.69 15.25 2.75
C PHE A 314 15.87 15.05 1.83
N ASN A 315 15.61 14.63 0.60
CA ASN A 315 16.62 14.51 -0.43
C ASN A 315 16.02 14.91 -1.78
N ASN A 316 16.59 15.95 -2.39
CA ASN A 316 16.20 16.46 -3.71
C ASN A 316 17.32 16.28 -4.75
N THR A 317 18.23 15.33 -4.52
CA THR A 317 19.22 14.92 -5.53
C THR A 317 18.50 14.54 -6.82
N ASP A 318 19.10 14.82 -7.98
CA ASP A 318 18.55 14.53 -9.30
C ASP A 318 19.60 13.89 -10.22
N LEU A 319 19.22 13.61 -11.47
CA LEU A 319 20.11 13.05 -12.50
C LEU A 319 21.38 13.88 -12.77
N SER A 320 21.40 15.18 -12.44
CA SER A 320 22.58 16.04 -12.64
C SER A 320 23.62 15.91 -11.53
N SER A 321 23.30 15.16 -10.47
CA SER A 321 24.19 14.95 -9.32
C SER A 321 25.47 14.21 -9.64
N GLY A 322 25.50 13.42 -10.72
CA GLY A 322 26.64 12.56 -11.07
C GLY A 322 26.67 11.23 -10.32
N LEU A 323 25.61 10.86 -9.59
CA LEU A 323 25.42 9.49 -9.12
C LEU A 323 25.11 8.59 -10.32
N THR A 324 25.81 7.48 -10.46
CA THR A 324 25.60 6.51 -11.55
C THR A 324 25.80 5.08 -11.05
N ILE A 325 25.30 4.09 -11.79
CA ILE A 325 25.60 2.68 -11.56
C ILE A 325 26.81 2.32 -12.40
N THR A 326 27.86 1.77 -11.78
CA THR A 326 29.08 1.36 -12.49
C THR A 326 29.23 -0.13 -12.70
N GLU A 327 28.58 -0.94 -11.87
CA GLU A 327 28.64 -2.40 -11.97
C GLU A 327 27.33 -3.02 -11.48
N LEU A 328 26.88 -4.06 -12.18
CA LEU A 328 25.65 -4.79 -11.88
C LEU A 328 25.91 -6.29 -11.95
N MET A 329 25.58 -6.99 -10.86
CA MET A 329 25.43 -8.45 -10.85
C MET A 329 23.95 -8.77 -10.66
N TYR A 330 23.31 -9.24 -11.72
CA TYR A 330 21.88 -9.56 -11.77
C TYR A 330 21.60 -11.04 -12.04
N ASN A 331 22.64 -11.82 -12.35
CA ASN A 331 22.56 -13.26 -12.61
C ASN A 331 23.84 -13.91 -12.08
N ASP A 332 23.83 -14.22 -10.78
CA ASP A 332 24.98 -14.78 -10.10
C ASP A 332 25.22 -16.26 -10.45
N PRO A 333 26.47 -16.79 -10.34
CA PRO A 333 26.77 -18.19 -10.66
C PRO A 333 26.13 -19.22 -9.68
N GLY A 334 25.48 -18.76 -8.62
CA GLY A 334 24.64 -19.55 -7.73
C GLY A 334 23.27 -19.88 -8.34
N ASN A 335 22.42 -20.56 -7.57
CA ASN A 335 21.01 -20.78 -7.94
C ASN A 335 20.08 -20.05 -6.95
N TYR A 336 20.58 -19.01 -6.30
CA TYR A 336 19.97 -18.44 -5.09
C TYR A 336 19.92 -16.91 -5.08
N ASP A 337 20.38 -16.24 -6.14
CA ASP A 337 20.29 -14.78 -6.38
C ASP A 337 20.83 -13.95 -5.21
N ASN A 338 21.80 -14.51 -4.48
CA ASN A 338 22.23 -13.98 -3.18
C ASN A 338 23.63 -13.37 -3.23
N LEU A 339 24.20 -13.28 -4.43
CA LEU A 339 25.39 -12.50 -4.74
C LEU A 339 25.05 -11.30 -5.64
N ASP A 340 23.77 -11.08 -5.93
CA ASP A 340 23.32 -9.90 -6.65
C ASP A 340 23.77 -8.62 -5.94
N TYR A 341 24.23 -7.65 -6.72
CA TYR A 341 24.58 -6.33 -6.22
C TYR A 341 24.50 -5.26 -7.30
N ILE A 342 24.38 -4.03 -6.83
CA ILE A 342 24.43 -2.80 -7.58
C ILE A 342 25.59 -1.97 -7.00
N GLU A 343 26.57 -1.62 -7.83
CA GLU A 343 27.61 -0.67 -7.48
C GLU A 343 27.21 0.74 -7.92
N LEU A 344 27.10 1.64 -6.94
CA LEU A 344 26.90 3.06 -7.16
C LEU A 344 28.24 3.78 -7.12
N TYR A 345 28.43 4.74 -8.01
CA TYR A 345 29.61 5.59 -8.07
C TYR A 345 29.23 7.06 -8.09
N ASN A 346 29.98 7.86 -7.33
CA ASN A 346 29.89 9.30 -7.39
C ASN A 346 30.87 9.86 -8.43
N ASN A 347 30.37 10.06 -9.65
CA ASN A 347 31.11 10.65 -10.77
C ASN A 347 31.20 12.19 -10.70
N SER A 348 30.78 12.79 -9.59
CA SER A 348 30.83 14.24 -9.40
C SER A 348 32.07 14.67 -8.60
N VAL A 349 32.29 15.98 -8.52
CA VAL A 349 33.33 16.58 -7.67
C VAL A 349 32.85 16.90 -6.25
N ASN A 350 31.57 16.67 -5.97
CA ASN A 350 30.93 16.98 -4.69
C ASN A 350 30.58 15.69 -3.95
N THR A 351 30.45 15.76 -2.64
CA THR A 351 29.83 14.67 -1.86
C THR A 351 28.34 14.57 -2.22
N ILE A 352 27.85 13.35 -2.40
CA ILE A 352 26.43 13.06 -2.63
C ILE A 352 25.88 12.38 -1.37
N ALA A 353 24.86 12.98 -0.75
CA ALA A 353 24.15 12.35 0.35
C ALA A 353 23.11 11.37 -0.20
N LEU A 354 23.23 10.09 0.14
CA LEU A 354 22.34 9.03 -0.33
C LEU A 354 21.07 8.90 0.52
N GLY A 355 21.09 9.38 1.76
CA GLY A 355 19.97 9.14 2.69
C GLY A 355 18.62 9.60 2.15
N GLY A 356 17.59 8.78 2.32
CA GLY A 356 16.24 9.04 1.82
C GLY A 356 16.05 8.87 0.31
N LEU A 357 17.11 8.62 -0.48
CA LEU A 357 16.93 8.06 -1.82
C LEU A 357 16.32 6.65 -1.69
N ARG A 358 15.65 6.17 -2.73
CA ARG A 358 15.00 4.87 -2.70
C ARG A 358 14.88 4.21 -4.06
N ILE A 359 14.70 2.89 -4.06
CA ILE A 359 14.32 2.07 -5.20
C ILE A 359 13.01 1.39 -4.81
N ASP A 360 11.99 1.53 -5.66
CA ASP A 360 10.62 1.02 -5.41
C ASP A 360 10.22 -0.15 -6.34
N ASP A 361 10.92 -0.34 -7.45
CA ASP A 361 10.56 -1.28 -8.54
C ASP A 361 11.25 -2.65 -8.38
N ALA A 362 12.42 -2.84 -9.01
CA ALA A 362 13.21 -4.09 -9.03
C ALA A 362 13.43 -4.68 -7.62
N ILE A 363 13.81 -3.81 -6.69
CA ILE A 363 13.97 -4.10 -5.27
C ILE A 363 13.26 -3.02 -4.46
N SER A 364 12.95 -3.31 -3.20
CA SER A 364 12.45 -2.30 -2.27
C SER A 364 13.53 -1.92 -1.27
N PHE A 365 14.10 -0.73 -1.41
CA PHE A 365 15.20 -0.25 -0.57
C PHE A 365 15.16 1.27 -0.38
N VAL A 366 15.39 1.74 0.85
CA VAL A 366 15.56 3.16 1.17
C VAL A 366 16.95 3.34 1.77
N PHE A 367 17.75 4.21 1.16
CA PHE A 367 19.12 4.46 1.58
C PHE A 367 19.16 5.14 2.95
N PRO A 368 19.94 4.62 3.92
CA PRO A 368 20.14 5.29 5.20
C PRO A 368 21.04 6.52 5.05
N GLU A 369 21.24 7.28 6.13
CA GLU A 369 22.17 8.41 6.15
C GLU A 369 23.59 7.94 5.76
N TYR A 370 24.06 8.42 4.61
CA TYR A 370 25.36 8.08 4.07
C TYR A 370 25.83 9.18 3.11
N ASP A 371 27.06 9.66 3.32
CA ASP A 371 27.72 10.64 2.47
C ASP A 371 28.71 9.90 1.56
N LEU A 372 28.38 9.77 0.27
CA LEU A 372 29.26 9.18 -0.73
C LEU A 372 30.20 10.26 -1.27
N LEU A 373 31.50 10.19 -0.96
CA LEU A 373 32.45 11.22 -1.37
C LEU A 373 32.69 11.18 -2.89
N ALA A 374 33.24 12.27 -3.43
CA ALA A 374 33.62 12.36 -4.84
C ALA A 374 34.60 11.25 -5.22
N GLY A 375 34.27 10.47 -6.26
CA GLY A 375 35.06 9.33 -6.71
C GLY A 375 35.01 8.08 -5.81
N GLU A 376 34.08 8.02 -4.86
CA GLU A 376 33.84 6.81 -4.06
C GLU A 376 32.72 5.94 -4.64
N TYR A 377 32.74 4.68 -4.22
CA TYR A 377 31.75 3.66 -4.55
C TYR A 377 30.94 3.27 -3.32
N ALA A 378 29.67 2.89 -3.53
CA ALA A 378 28.84 2.21 -2.55
C ALA A 378 28.25 0.94 -3.17
N ILE A 379 28.36 -0.17 -2.45
CA ILE A 379 27.81 -1.46 -2.88
C ILE A 379 26.49 -1.69 -2.14
N LEU A 380 25.40 -1.80 -2.89
CA LEU A 380 24.12 -2.32 -2.42
C LEU A 380 24.05 -3.78 -2.84
N ALA A 381 23.96 -4.74 -1.90
CA ALA A 381 23.97 -6.18 -2.20
C ALA A 381 22.78 -6.94 -1.58
N LYS A 382 22.44 -8.11 -2.12
CA LYS A 382 21.40 -8.96 -1.53
C LYS A 382 21.83 -9.48 -0.16
N ASP A 383 20.90 -9.46 0.81
CA ASP A 383 21.14 -9.99 2.14
C ASP A 383 21.46 -11.51 2.15
N ALA A 384 22.32 -11.91 3.09
CA ALA A 384 22.66 -13.32 3.26
C ALA A 384 21.47 -14.14 3.81
N PHE A 385 21.38 -15.41 3.41
CA PHE A 385 20.31 -16.30 3.88
C PHE A 385 20.36 -16.55 5.40
N THR A 386 19.28 -16.24 6.12
CA THR A 386 19.17 -16.52 7.57
C THR A 386 18.54 -17.90 7.82
N GLY A 387 19.33 -18.95 8.03
CA GLY A 387 18.81 -20.31 8.30
C GLY A 387 19.88 -21.37 8.60
N SER A 388 19.48 -22.57 9.04
CA SER A 388 20.39 -23.64 9.54
C SER A 388 21.25 -24.36 8.49
N SER A 389 21.18 -24.00 7.20
CA SER A 389 22.20 -24.28 6.17
C SER A 389 21.80 -23.60 4.85
N PRO A 390 22.65 -22.71 4.30
CA PRO A 390 23.35 -23.07 3.05
C PRO A 390 24.87 -22.92 3.15
N CYS A 391 25.41 -22.19 4.12
CA CYS A 391 26.83 -21.81 4.15
C CYS A 391 27.86 -22.94 4.22
N ASN A 392 27.45 -24.10 4.72
CA ASN A 392 28.29 -25.30 4.83
C ASN A 392 28.09 -26.28 3.66
N THR A 393 27.11 -26.05 2.77
CA THR A 393 26.77 -26.93 1.64
C THR A 393 26.95 -26.24 0.28
N TYR A 394 26.71 -24.92 0.20
CA TYR A 394 26.78 -24.11 -1.02
C TYR A 394 27.57 -22.81 -0.76
N PRO A 395 28.75 -22.64 -1.38
CA PRO A 395 29.66 -21.50 -1.18
C PRO A 395 29.07 -20.15 -1.57
N ALA A 396 28.28 -20.13 -2.66
CA ALA A 396 27.62 -18.94 -3.16
C ALA A 396 26.49 -18.48 -2.22
N GLY A 397 25.85 -19.39 -1.47
CA GLY A 397 24.67 -19.14 -0.63
C GLY A 397 24.91 -18.42 0.70
N CYS A 398 26.12 -17.89 0.95
CA CYS A 398 26.48 -17.21 2.20
C CYS A 398 26.31 -15.70 2.19
N GLY A 399 25.83 -15.13 1.08
CA GLY A 399 25.76 -13.69 0.87
C GLY A 399 27.09 -13.07 0.46
N PHE A 400 26.98 -11.83 -0.01
CA PHE A 400 28.07 -11.01 -0.58
C PHE A 400 29.34 -11.00 0.28
N GLU A 401 29.23 -10.68 1.57
CA GLU A 401 30.41 -10.51 2.45
C GLU A 401 31.27 -11.76 2.55
N THR A 402 30.64 -12.92 2.71
CA THR A 402 31.36 -14.18 2.84
C THR A 402 32.08 -14.56 1.55
N PHE A 403 31.49 -14.22 0.41
CA PHE A 403 31.99 -14.57 -0.90
C PHE A 403 33.13 -13.66 -1.36
N PHE A 404 32.94 -12.34 -1.27
CA PHE A 404 33.94 -11.36 -1.71
C PHE A 404 34.96 -11.00 -0.61
N GLY A 405 34.69 -11.35 0.65
CA GLY A 405 35.60 -11.16 1.78
C GLY A 405 35.59 -9.77 2.41
N PHE A 406 34.59 -8.95 2.08
CA PHE A 406 34.35 -7.63 2.68
C PHE A 406 32.84 -7.33 2.70
N ALA A 407 32.39 -6.57 3.70
CA ALA A 407 30.97 -6.22 3.83
C ALA A 407 30.54 -5.24 2.72
N PRO A 408 29.34 -5.42 2.13
CA PRO A 408 28.77 -4.40 1.24
C PRO A 408 28.46 -3.13 2.03
N THR A 409 28.27 -2.01 1.34
CA THR A 409 27.88 -0.73 1.99
C THR A 409 26.47 -0.84 2.54
N PHE A 410 25.57 -1.46 1.79
CA PHE A 410 24.16 -1.66 2.12
C PHE A 410 23.69 -3.05 1.73
N GLU A 411 22.63 -3.52 2.39
CA GLU A 411 21.98 -4.79 2.08
C GLU A 411 20.47 -4.60 1.86
N TRP A 412 19.89 -5.25 0.84
CA TRP A 412 18.43 -5.32 0.67
C TRP A 412 17.90 -6.73 0.93
N SER A 413 16.69 -6.82 1.49
CA SER A 413 16.08 -8.11 1.88
C SER A 413 14.91 -8.56 0.99
N THR A 414 14.27 -7.64 0.27
CA THR A 414 13.04 -7.89 -0.48
C THR A 414 13.19 -7.54 -1.96
N GLY A 415 12.70 -8.43 -2.83
CA GLY A 415 12.94 -8.35 -4.27
C GLY A 415 14.25 -9.04 -4.69
N TYR A 416 14.43 -9.17 -6.00
CA TYR A 416 15.58 -9.78 -6.68
C TYR A 416 15.75 -9.06 -8.02
N LEU A 417 16.97 -9.07 -8.55
CA LEU A 417 17.20 -8.55 -9.87
C LEU A 417 16.78 -9.59 -10.92
N SER A 418 16.08 -9.15 -11.95
CA SER A 418 15.60 -10.00 -13.05
C SER A 418 16.78 -10.52 -13.88
N THR A 419 16.88 -11.83 -14.07
CA THR A 419 17.91 -12.43 -14.94
C THR A 419 17.70 -12.11 -16.43
N SER A 420 16.51 -11.63 -16.82
CA SER A 420 16.17 -11.31 -18.22
C SER A 420 16.16 -9.81 -18.52
N GLY A 421 16.67 -8.98 -17.61
CA GLY A 421 16.54 -7.52 -17.69
C GLY A 421 15.32 -6.95 -16.95
N GLU A 422 15.46 -5.69 -16.51
CA GLU A 422 14.41 -4.83 -15.96
C GLU A 422 14.90 -3.37 -15.76
N GLN A 423 13.99 -2.51 -15.31
CA GLN A 423 14.30 -1.14 -14.94
C GLN A 423 14.66 -1.02 -13.44
N ILE A 424 15.78 -0.36 -13.15
CA ILE A 424 16.23 0.04 -11.81
C ILE A 424 16.18 1.58 -11.73
N THR A 425 15.18 2.10 -11.02
CA THR A 425 15.02 3.54 -10.80
C THR A 425 15.39 3.92 -9.37
N ILE A 426 16.34 4.84 -9.20
CA ILE A 426 16.60 5.51 -7.91
C ILE A 426 15.83 6.83 -7.89
N LEU A 427 14.94 6.98 -6.92
CA LEU A 427 14.08 8.14 -6.71
C LEU A 427 14.52 8.93 -5.48
N ASN A 428 14.39 10.26 -5.55
CA ASN A 428 14.58 11.15 -4.42
C ASN A 428 13.28 11.26 -3.57
N THR A 429 13.31 11.97 -2.43
CA THR A 429 12.13 12.06 -1.53
C THR A 429 10.97 12.87 -2.12
N GLN A 430 11.19 13.53 -3.27
CA GLN A 430 10.18 14.27 -4.04
C GLN A 430 9.68 13.50 -5.27
N ASN A 431 10.04 12.21 -5.41
CA ASN A 431 9.76 11.35 -6.56
C ASN A 431 10.45 11.78 -7.86
N GLY A 432 11.48 12.62 -7.78
CA GLY A 432 12.37 12.90 -8.90
C GLY A 432 13.32 11.73 -9.16
N ILE A 433 13.55 11.43 -10.43
CA ILE A 433 14.53 10.41 -10.84
C ILE A 433 15.95 10.93 -10.59
N VAL A 434 16.78 10.06 -10.00
CA VAL A 434 18.19 10.29 -9.71
C VAL A 434 19.09 9.42 -10.57
N VAL A 435 18.71 8.16 -10.76
CA VAL A 435 19.33 7.20 -11.67
C VAL A 435 18.20 6.38 -12.29
N ASP A 436 18.33 6.06 -13.57
CA ASP A 436 17.39 5.23 -14.32
C ASP A 436 18.19 4.34 -15.27
N LEU A 437 18.20 3.04 -14.96
CA LEU A 437 18.90 2.00 -15.70
C LEU A 437 17.88 0.98 -16.19
N ASP A 438 17.76 0.80 -17.49
CA ASP A 438 16.95 -0.25 -18.13
C ASP A 438 17.88 -1.29 -18.76
N TYR A 439 18.28 -2.30 -17.98
CA TYR A 439 19.25 -3.30 -18.42
C TYR A 439 18.56 -4.51 -19.07
N ASP A 440 19.27 -5.19 -19.95
CA ASP A 440 18.77 -6.36 -20.69
C ASP A 440 19.80 -7.50 -20.66
N ASP A 441 19.32 -8.74 -20.74
CA ASP A 441 20.16 -9.93 -20.65
C ASP A 441 21.12 -10.12 -21.85
N SER A 442 20.88 -9.42 -22.95
CA SER A 442 21.77 -9.37 -24.11
C SER A 442 22.99 -8.46 -23.92
N TRP A 443 23.01 -7.63 -22.86
CA TRP A 443 24.08 -6.65 -22.67
C TRP A 443 25.44 -7.29 -22.41
N ALA A 444 26.50 -6.55 -22.73
CA ALA A 444 27.87 -7.04 -22.72
C ALA A 444 28.02 -8.34 -23.54
N SER A 445 27.33 -8.42 -24.69
CA SER A 445 27.28 -9.61 -25.56
C SER A 445 26.64 -10.85 -24.93
N GLY A 446 25.75 -10.67 -23.96
CA GLY A 446 25.03 -11.74 -23.25
C GLY A 446 25.88 -12.51 -22.25
N VAL A 447 27.09 -12.02 -21.94
CA VAL A 447 28.02 -12.71 -21.02
C VAL A 447 27.55 -12.59 -19.57
N GLY A 448 26.78 -11.55 -19.24
CA GLY A 448 26.10 -11.41 -17.95
C GLY A 448 24.97 -12.43 -17.72
N ASP A 449 24.45 -13.05 -18.79
CA ASP A 449 23.34 -14.00 -18.70
C ASP A 449 23.81 -15.48 -18.73
N GLY A 450 23.93 -16.07 -17.54
CA GLY A 450 24.13 -17.52 -17.37
C GLY A 450 25.58 -17.99 -17.24
N ASP A 451 26.56 -17.14 -17.52
CA ASP A 451 27.98 -17.40 -17.23
C ASP A 451 28.44 -16.80 -15.88
N GLY A 452 27.59 -16.00 -15.23
CA GLY A 452 27.79 -15.47 -13.87
C GLY A 452 28.61 -14.18 -13.79
N TYR A 453 28.81 -13.47 -14.91
CA TYR A 453 29.57 -12.23 -14.97
C TYR A 453 28.77 -11.04 -14.44
N SER A 454 29.40 -10.15 -13.65
CA SER A 454 28.87 -8.78 -13.54
C SER A 454 29.13 -8.06 -14.86
N ILE A 455 28.26 -7.12 -15.17
CA ILE A 455 28.47 -6.15 -16.23
C ILE A 455 28.97 -4.86 -15.61
N VAL A 456 29.97 -4.23 -16.24
CA VAL A 456 30.66 -3.04 -15.75
C VAL A 456 30.75 -1.98 -16.84
N ILE A 457 30.58 -0.71 -16.45
CA ILE A 457 30.86 0.45 -17.30
C ILE A 457 32.19 1.09 -16.88
N CYS A 458 33.13 1.16 -17.81
CA CYS A 458 34.47 1.69 -17.50
C CYS A 458 34.53 3.22 -17.47
N ASP A 459 33.72 3.90 -18.28
CA ASP A 459 33.55 5.34 -18.22
C ASP A 459 32.24 5.69 -17.49
N PRO A 460 32.30 6.15 -16.24
CA PRO A 460 31.10 6.50 -15.46
C PRO A 460 30.34 7.72 -16.01
N SER A 461 30.87 8.38 -17.05
CA SER A 461 30.21 9.50 -17.75
C SER A 461 29.43 9.04 -18.99
N SER A 462 29.59 7.79 -19.39
CA SER A 462 28.87 7.20 -20.51
C SER A 462 27.40 6.96 -20.17
N ASP A 463 26.56 6.92 -21.19
CA ASP A 463 25.14 6.60 -21.03
C ASP A 463 24.98 5.15 -20.56
N ILE A 464 24.45 4.97 -19.36
CA ILE A 464 24.23 3.67 -18.74
C ILE A 464 23.12 2.86 -19.43
N ASN A 465 22.32 3.47 -20.31
CA ASN A 465 21.24 2.79 -21.05
C ASN A 465 21.67 2.34 -22.46
N VAL A 466 22.97 2.25 -22.72
CA VAL A 466 23.52 1.82 -24.00
C VAL A 466 24.44 0.62 -23.78
N ASP A 467 24.01 -0.55 -24.26
CA ASP A 467 24.72 -1.84 -24.18
C ASP A 467 26.22 -1.72 -24.51
N THR A 468 26.58 -1.05 -25.62
CA THR A 468 27.98 -0.97 -26.07
C THR A 468 28.92 -0.25 -25.09
N ASN A 469 28.39 0.45 -24.09
CA ASN A 469 29.19 1.05 -23.02
C ASN A 469 29.52 0.05 -21.90
N TRP A 470 28.75 -1.03 -21.79
CA TRP A 470 28.94 -2.10 -20.82
C TRP A 470 29.86 -3.19 -21.37
N THR A 471 30.63 -3.79 -20.46
CA THR A 471 31.45 -4.95 -20.76
C THR A 471 31.36 -5.95 -19.61
N ALA A 472 31.74 -7.20 -19.86
CA ALA A 472 31.78 -8.21 -18.81
C ALA A 472 32.99 -7.94 -17.89
N ALA A 473 32.81 -8.12 -16.59
CA ALA A 473 33.87 -8.06 -15.59
C ALA A 473 35.05 -8.99 -15.95
N ILE A 474 36.28 -8.60 -15.60
CA ILE A 474 37.42 -9.48 -15.85
C ILE A 474 37.47 -10.59 -14.78
N PRO A 475 37.71 -11.86 -15.16
CA PRO A 475 37.85 -12.93 -14.18
C PRO A 475 39.14 -12.70 -13.37
N SER A 476 39.02 -12.31 -12.10
CA SER A 476 40.15 -12.15 -11.19
C SER A 476 39.90 -12.85 -9.85
N VAL A 477 40.84 -13.72 -9.46
CA VAL A 477 40.94 -14.29 -8.11
C VAL A 477 42.21 -13.78 -7.45
N THR A 478 42.06 -12.80 -6.56
CA THR A 478 42.83 -12.74 -5.31
C THR A 478 41.93 -12.18 -4.21
N PRO A 479 41.27 -13.04 -3.41
CA PRO A 479 40.63 -12.60 -2.17
C PRO A 479 41.64 -11.85 -1.30
N ALA A 480 41.25 -10.74 -0.68
CA ALA A 480 42.13 -9.86 0.10
C ALA A 480 42.75 -10.53 1.36
N CYS A 481 42.49 -11.81 1.60
CA CYS A 481 43.04 -12.55 2.73
C CYS A 481 43.86 -13.77 2.24
N ASP A 482 45.18 -13.62 2.30
CA ASP A 482 46.22 -14.64 2.06
C ASP A 482 46.09 -15.92 2.95
N SER A 483 45.07 -16.00 3.80
CA SER A 483 44.84 -17.13 4.71
C SER A 483 43.39 -17.60 4.80
N CYS A 484 42.42 -17.06 4.06
CA CYS A 484 41.16 -17.79 3.90
C CYS A 484 41.43 -18.94 2.94
N THR A 485 41.66 -20.10 3.54
CA THR A 485 41.59 -21.35 2.80
C THR A 485 40.21 -21.37 2.15
N VAL A 486 40.14 -21.41 0.82
CA VAL A 486 38.91 -21.69 0.06
C VAL A 486 38.47 -23.11 0.44
N GLY A 487 37.81 -23.22 1.58
CA GLY A 487 37.32 -24.46 2.18
C GLY A 487 35.89 -24.74 1.75
N LEU A 488 35.53 -24.40 0.51
CA LEU A 488 34.14 -24.34 0.08
C LEU A 488 33.93 -24.99 -1.30
N GLY A 489 34.41 -26.22 -1.55
CA GLY A 489 33.83 -27.13 -2.55
C GLY A 489 33.40 -26.61 -3.96
N ILE A 490 33.98 -25.53 -4.49
CA ILE A 490 33.68 -25.00 -5.82
C ILE A 490 34.33 -25.90 -6.87
N GLY A 491 33.51 -26.48 -7.75
CA GLY A 491 33.96 -27.38 -8.83
C GLY A 491 34.68 -26.67 -9.98
N THR A 492 34.65 -25.34 -10.00
CA THR A 492 35.35 -24.46 -10.94
C THR A 492 35.82 -23.22 -10.19
N THR A 493 37.05 -22.78 -10.46
CA THR A 493 37.82 -21.81 -9.66
C THR A 493 37.66 -20.36 -10.11
N THR A 494 36.64 -20.02 -10.88
CA THR A 494 36.53 -18.71 -11.53
C THR A 494 35.27 -18.01 -11.04
N ILE A 495 35.47 -16.84 -10.43
CA ILE A 495 34.43 -15.89 -10.03
C ILE A 495 34.49 -14.76 -11.06
N TYR A 496 33.33 -14.35 -11.56
CA TYR A 496 33.21 -13.43 -12.68
C TYR A 496 32.68 -12.05 -12.23
N ALA A 497 33.26 -11.51 -11.16
CA ALA A 497 32.96 -10.16 -10.68
C ALA A 497 34.17 -9.59 -9.96
N HIS A 498 34.47 -8.30 -10.16
CA HIS A 498 35.51 -7.60 -9.41
C HIS A 498 35.01 -6.21 -8.95
N PRO A 499 34.06 -6.18 -7.99
CA PRO A 499 33.53 -4.94 -7.45
C PRO A 499 34.68 -3.99 -7.07
N MET A 500 34.50 -2.71 -7.45
CA MET A 500 35.42 -1.61 -7.21
C MET A 500 36.73 -1.61 -8.01
N ALA A 501 36.95 -2.53 -8.97
CA ALA A 501 38.29 -2.71 -9.56
C ALA A 501 38.37 -3.22 -11.01
N ASP A 502 37.26 -3.34 -11.74
CA ASP A 502 37.28 -3.86 -13.13
C ASP A 502 37.74 -2.85 -14.21
N CYS A 503 37.82 -1.57 -13.88
CA CYS A 503 38.12 -0.53 -14.86
C CYS A 503 39.63 -0.25 -14.96
N PRO A 504 40.31 -0.54 -16.10
CA PRO A 504 41.66 -0.05 -16.32
C PRO A 504 41.66 1.49 -16.36
N PRO A 505 42.82 2.15 -16.16
CA PRO A 505 42.89 3.61 -16.24
C PRO A 505 42.29 4.10 -17.57
N ILE A 506 41.30 5.00 -17.48
CA ILE A 506 40.70 5.61 -18.67
C ILE A 506 41.75 6.52 -19.31
N VAL A 507 42.04 6.28 -20.58
CA VAL A 507 42.87 7.11 -21.43
C VAL A 507 41.98 7.63 -22.55
N TYR A 508 41.58 8.89 -22.41
CA TYR A 508 40.85 9.61 -23.44
C TYR A 508 41.78 9.97 -24.61
N GLY A 509 41.30 9.74 -25.83
CA GLY A 509 41.98 10.18 -27.04
C GLY A 509 41.31 9.60 -28.29
N CYS A 510 41.68 10.09 -29.46
CA CYS A 510 41.08 9.60 -30.70
C CYS A 510 41.42 8.12 -30.94
N MET A 511 40.41 7.27 -31.06
CA MET A 511 40.58 5.83 -31.31
C MET A 511 40.54 5.47 -32.81
N ASP A 512 40.19 6.42 -33.68
CA ASP A 512 40.18 6.20 -35.13
C ASP A 512 41.59 6.18 -35.71
N THR A 513 42.01 5.03 -36.21
CA THR A 513 43.33 4.81 -36.83
C THR A 513 43.61 5.68 -38.07
N LEU A 514 42.59 6.29 -38.67
CA LEU A 514 42.69 7.20 -39.81
C LEU A 514 42.84 8.67 -39.41
N ALA A 515 42.66 9.01 -38.13
CA ALA A 515 42.82 10.36 -37.63
C ALA A 515 44.30 10.73 -37.45
N LEU A 516 44.61 12.02 -37.65
CA LEU A 516 45.94 12.61 -37.47
C LEU A 516 46.42 12.58 -36.01
N ASN A 517 45.49 12.59 -35.06
CA ASN A 517 45.74 12.51 -33.62
C ASN A 517 45.27 11.18 -33.01
N TYR A 518 45.24 10.10 -33.80
CA TYR A 518 45.04 8.75 -33.29
C TYR A 518 45.99 8.47 -32.11
N ASP A 519 45.44 8.07 -30.96
CA ASP A 519 46.20 7.63 -29.80
C ASP A 519 46.01 6.13 -29.60
N VAL A 520 47.09 5.38 -29.80
CA VAL A 520 47.13 3.93 -29.61
C VAL A 520 46.89 3.49 -28.17
N ASN A 521 47.07 4.38 -27.19
CA ASN A 521 46.84 4.08 -25.79
C ASN A 521 45.43 4.49 -25.34
N ALA A 522 44.66 5.19 -26.19
CA ALA A 522 43.30 5.56 -25.86
C ALA A 522 42.40 4.32 -25.82
N ASN A 523 41.61 4.21 -24.75
CA ASN A 523 40.61 3.17 -24.59
C ASN A 523 39.17 3.72 -24.60
N ILE A 524 39.02 5.05 -24.62
CA ILE A 524 37.76 5.75 -24.81
C ILE A 524 37.98 6.89 -25.82
N ASP A 525 37.17 6.93 -26.88
CA ASP A 525 37.21 8.00 -27.86
C ASP A 525 36.65 9.28 -27.25
N ASP A 526 37.46 10.33 -27.25
CA ASP A 526 37.09 11.64 -26.71
C ASP A 526 36.46 12.57 -27.76
N GLY A 527 36.22 12.06 -28.98
CA GLY A 527 35.65 12.80 -30.09
C GLY A 527 36.58 13.90 -30.61
N THR A 528 37.85 13.91 -30.19
CA THR A 528 38.83 14.91 -30.66
C THR A 528 39.50 14.51 -31.97
N CYS A 529 39.09 13.41 -32.60
CA CYS A 529 39.63 12.95 -33.88
C CYS A 529 39.68 14.08 -34.93
N THR A 530 40.88 14.37 -35.40
CA THR A 530 41.17 15.35 -36.44
C THR A 530 41.60 14.60 -37.69
N PHE A 531 40.88 14.81 -38.77
CA PHE A 531 41.10 14.10 -40.02
C PHE A 531 41.88 14.97 -41.00
N SER A 532 42.75 14.33 -41.79
CA SER A 532 43.41 14.99 -42.92
C SER A 532 42.36 15.41 -43.96
N SER A 533 42.56 16.54 -44.65
CA SER A 533 41.66 16.99 -45.72
C SER A 533 41.62 16.09 -46.97
N ASN A 534 42.31 14.94 -46.94
CA ASN A 534 42.43 14.00 -48.05
C ASN A 534 41.74 12.65 -47.75
N LEU A 535 40.78 12.64 -46.83
CA LEU A 535 39.89 11.51 -46.54
C LEU A 535 38.59 11.69 -47.32
N GLY A 536 38.07 10.59 -47.85
CA GLY A 536 36.87 10.54 -48.66
C GLY A 536 36.85 9.26 -49.48
N CYS A 537 35.71 8.94 -50.09
CA CYS A 537 35.58 7.73 -50.89
C CYS A 537 36.57 7.73 -52.07
N ILE A 538 37.51 6.78 -52.10
CA ILE A 538 38.50 6.64 -53.19
C ILE A 538 38.04 5.69 -54.31
N ASP A 539 36.89 5.03 -54.13
CA ASP A 539 36.32 4.14 -55.14
C ASP A 539 35.63 4.95 -56.24
N SER A 540 36.25 4.97 -57.43
CA SER A 540 35.72 5.64 -58.62
C SER A 540 34.35 5.15 -59.09
N THR A 541 33.85 4.04 -58.55
CA THR A 541 32.53 3.46 -58.86
C THR A 541 31.44 3.89 -57.89
N ALA A 542 31.79 4.53 -56.77
CA ALA A 542 30.85 5.08 -55.80
C ALA A 542 30.28 6.44 -56.26
N ILE A 543 29.07 6.76 -55.81
CA ILE A 543 28.36 8.01 -56.11
C ILE A 543 29.07 9.22 -55.49
N ASN A 544 29.61 9.07 -54.29
CA ASN A 544 30.31 10.11 -53.55
C ASN A 544 31.84 10.00 -53.67
N TYR A 545 32.35 9.42 -54.77
CA TYR A 545 33.78 9.40 -55.05
C TYR A 545 34.41 10.80 -54.96
N ASP A 546 35.46 10.96 -54.15
CA ASP A 546 36.24 12.18 -54.03
C ASP A 546 37.62 11.99 -54.67
N ALA A 547 37.83 12.61 -55.83
CA ALA A 547 39.10 12.55 -56.55
C ALA A 547 40.27 13.27 -55.86
N THR A 548 40.00 14.03 -54.79
CA THR A 548 41.01 14.66 -53.94
C THR A 548 41.35 13.83 -52.70
N ALA A 549 40.54 12.81 -52.40
CA ALA A 549 40.84 11.86 -51.35
C ALA A 549 41.97 10.91 -51.79
N THR A 550 42.86 10.61 -50.84
CA THR A 550 43.97 9.67 -51.01
C THR A 550 43.90 8.49 -50.04
N ILE A 551 42.96 8.55 -49.10
CA ILE A 551 42.71 7.55 -48.05
C ILE A 551 41.20 7.35 -48.00
N ASP A 552 40.75 6.11 -48.14
CA ASP A 552 39.34 5.75 -48.03
C ASP A 552 38.87 5.92 -46.59
N ASP A 553 37.77 6.64 -46.38
CA ASP A 553 37.13 6.84 -45.07
C ASP A 553 35.92 5.93 -44.86
N GLY A 554 35.66 4.99 -45.79
CA GLY A 554 34.52 4.09 -45.73
C GLY A 554 33.18 4.76 -46.05
N SER A 555 33.18 6.03 -46.47
CA SER A 555 31.96 6.76 -46.81
C SER A 555 31.36 6.36 -48.16
N CYS A 556 31.98 5.45 -48.93
CA CYS A 556 31.53 5.09 -50.28
C CYS A 556 30.07 4.62 -50.33
N THR A 557 29.26 5.34 -51.10
CA THR A 557 27.85 5.07 -51.36
C THR A 557 27.68 4.58 -52.79
N TYR A 558 26.94 3.50 -52.97
CA TYR A 558 26.70 2.89 -54.28
C TYR A 558 25.24 3.07 -54.70
N PRO A 559 24.95 3.13 -56.01
CA PRO A 559 23.57 3.21 -56.47
C PRO A 559 22.80 1.97 -56.02
N ILE A 560 21.73 2.20 -55.26
CA ILE A 560 20.76 1.16 -54.91
C ILE A 560 20.16 0.66 -56.24
N PRO A 561 20.18 -0.66 -56.54
CA PRO A 561 19.46 -1.17 -57.71
C PRO A 561 17.99 -0.73 -57.62
N PRO A 562 17.33 -0.44 -58.76
CA PRO A 562 15.96 0.07 -58.75
C PRO A 562 15.09 -0.90 -57.94
N MET A 563 14.43 -0.37 -56.90
CA MET A 563 13.50 -1.16 -56.10
C MET A 563 12.42 -1.70 -57.04
N VAL A 564 12.41 -3.01 -57.21
CA VAL A 564 11.36 -3.71 -57.95
C VAL A 564 10.11 -3.71 -57.07
N ASP A 565 8.93 -3.45 -57.65
CA ASP A 565 7.63 -3.52 -56.97
C ASP A 565 7.32 -4.98 -56.58
N LEU A 566 7.99 -5.48 -55.55
CA LEU A 566 7.66 -6.72 -54.86
C LEU A 566 6.35 -6.53 -54.07
N PHE A 567 5.51 -7.56 -54.03
CA PHE A 567 4.30 -7.53 -53.21
C PHE A 567 4.01 -8.89 -52.59
N PHE A 568 3.24 -8.88 -51.50
CA PHE A 568 2.75 -10.11 -50.88
C PHE A 568 1.63 -10.70 -51.73
N SER A 569 1.89 -11.85 -52.35
CA SER A 569 0.92 -12.54 -53.22
C SER A 569 -0.03 -13.45 -52.44
N GLU A 570 0.41 -13.97 -51.29
CA GLU A 570 -0.37 -14.85 -50.42
C GLU A 570 0.05 -14.68 -48.96
N TYR A 571 -0.86 -14.93 -48.02
CA TYR A 571 -0.55 -15.13 -46.61
C TYR A 571 -1.50 -16.15 -45.99
N ALA A 572 -1.03 -16.89 -44.99
CA ALA A 572 -1.84 -17.80 -44.19
C ALA A 572 -1.56 -17.66 -42.71
N GLU A 573 -2.62 -17.74 -41.91
CA GLU A 573 -2.59 -17.72 -40.45
C GLU A 573 -2.93 -19.11 -39.90
N GLY A 574 -2.18 -19.53 -38.90
CA GLY A 574 -2.36 -20.80 -38.20
C GLY A 574 -1.76 -20.73 -36.80
N SER A 575 -2.07 -21.70 -35.97
CA SER A 575 -1.59 -21.74 -34.58
C SER A 575 -0.08 -21.94 -34.49
N SER A 576 0.55 -21.26 -33.54
CA SER A 576 2.00 -21.32 -33.28
C SER A 576 2.83 -20.92 -34.53
N SER A 577 3.75 -21.79 -34.98
CA SER A 577 4.68 -21.55 -36.09
C SER A 577 4.11 -21.86 -37.48
N ASN A 578 2.79 -22.07 -37.60
CA ASN A 578 2.15 -22.40 -38.88
C ASN A 578 1.63 -21.14 -39.60
N LYS A 579 2.52 -20.18 -39.83
CA LYS A 579 2.21 -18.91 -40.47
C LYS A 579 3.19 -18.68 -41.62
N TYR A 580 2.71 -18.13 -42.73
CA TYR A 580 3.58 -17.72 -43.83
C TYR A 580 2.99 -16.55 -44.61
N PHE A 581 3.85 -15.85 -45.33
CA PHE A 581 3.49 -14.97 -46.43
C PHE A 581 4.38 -15.32 -47.63
N GLU A 582 3.86 -15.10 -48.84
CA GLU A 582 4.56 -15.29 -50.09
C GLU A 582 4.89 -13.92 -50.69
N ILE A 583 6.12 -13.74 -51.17
CA ILE A 583 6.56 -12.54 -51.90
C ILE A 583 6.68 -12.90 -53.37
N TYR A 584 6.04 -12.13 -54.24
CA TYR A 584 6.10 -12.32 -55.68
C TYR A 584 6.87 -11.19 -56.36
N ASN A 585 7.80 -11.57 -57.24
CA ASN A 585 8.46 -10.67 -58.18
C ASN A 585 7.71 -10.70 -59.52
N PRO A 586 6.96 -9.63 -59.89
CA PRO A 586 6.24 -9.59 -61.15
C PRO A 586 7.11 -9.27 -62.37
N THR A 587 8.41 -9.06 -62.20
CA THR A 587 9.34 -8.65 -63.27
C THR A 587 10.23 -9.80 -63.75
N SER A 588 10.91 -9.56 -64.87
CA SER A 588 11.95 -10.49 -65.38
C SER A 588 13.33 -10.25 -64.77
N ASP A 589 13.47 -9.24 -63.91
CA ASP A 589 14.77 -8.84 -63.35
C ASP A 589 15.08 -9.66 -62.10
N THR A 590 16.36 -9.97 -61.90
CA THR A 590 16.85 -10.58 -60.67
C THR A 590 16.80 -9.55 -59.55
N VAL A 591 16.16 -9.90 -58.44
CA VAL A 591 16.07 -9.07 -57.24
C VAL A 591 16.90 -9.73 -56.15
N ASP A 592 17.87 -8.98 -55.63
CA ASP A 592 18.64 -9.38 -54.46
C ASP A 592 17.89 -8.97 -53.20
N LEU A 593 17.44 -9.95 -52.42
CA LEU A 593 16.69 -9.71 -51.19
C LEU A 593 17.59 -9.39 -50.00
N ALA A 594 18.93 -9.52 -50.10
CA ALA A 594 19.86 -9.23 -49.01
C ALA A 594 19.81 -7.78 -48.50
N HIS A 595 19.18 -6.89 -49.25
CA HIS A 595 18.94 -5.49 -48.89
C HIS A 595 17.49 -5.19 -48.51
N TYR A 596 16.65 -6.21 -48.36
CA TYR A 596 15.26 -6.11 -47.92
C TYR A 596 15.11 -6.74 -46.53
N ALA A 597 14.12 -6.25 -45.80
CA ALA A 597 13.69 -6.82 -44.52
C ALA A 597 12.16 -6.83 -44.44
N PHE A 598 11.62 -7.73 -43.62
CA PHE A 598 10.19 -7.78 -43.32
C PHE A 598 9.98 -7.60 -41.81
N PRO A 599 9.71 -6.36 -41.36
CA PRO A 599 9.39 -6.13 -39.96
C PRO A 599 8.06 -6.78 -39.57
N THR A 600 7.99 -7.39 -38.39
CA THR A 600 6.79 -8.05 -37.87
C THR A 600 6.47 -7.63 -36.44
N VAL A 601 5.26 -7.96 -35.99
CA VAL A 601 4.76 -7.79 -34.62
C VAL A 601 4.04 -9.05 -34.17
N SER A 602 4.00 -9.30 -32.87
CA SER A 602 3.30 -10.44 -32.29
C SER A 602 1.83 -10.11 -32.06
N ASN A 603 0.95 -10.60 -32.94
CA ASN A 603 -0.51 -10.37 -32.95
C ASN A 603 -0.95 -8.92 -33.23
N ALA A 604 -0.60 -7.96 -32.36
CA ALA A 604 -0.97 -6.56 -32.48
C ALA A 604 0.20 -5.65 -32.04
N PRO A 605 0.53 -4.60 -32.80
CA PRO A 605 1.65 -3.72 -32.49
C PRO A 605 1.37 -2.93 -31.20
N THR A 606 2.37 -2.86 -30.31
CA THR A 606 2.32 -1.99 -29.12
C THR A 606 2.17 -0.50 -29.49
N THR A 607 2.81 -0.08 -30.60
CA THR A 607 2.60 1.24 -31.22
C THR A 607 2.31 1.07 -32.72
N PRO A 608 1.15 1.52 -33.24
CA PRO A 608 0.82 1.37 -34.66
C PRO A 608 1.88 1.97 -35.60
N GLY A 609 2.44 1.15 -36.48
CA GLY A 609 3.52 1.55 -37.40
C GLY A 609 4.93 1.29 -36.89
N VAL A 610 5.07 0.78 -35.66
CA VAL A 610 6.35 0.34 -35.07
C VAL A 610 6.41 -1.19 -35.09
N TYR A 611 7.55 -1.73 -35.48
CA TYR A 611 7.80 -3.18 -35.49
C TYR A 611 8.34 -3.65 -34.15
N GLU A 612 8.15 -4.93 -33.83
CA GLU A 612 8.71 -5.56 -32.63
C GLU A 612 9.88 -6.48 -33.00
N TYR A 613 9.85 -7.06 -34.21
CA TYR A 613 10.90 -7.92 -34.72
C TYR A 613 11.33 -7.43 -36.10
N TRP A 614 12.64 -7.29 -36.28
CA TRP A 614 13.26 -7.03 -37.57
C TRP A 614 13.75 -8.35 -38.17
N ASN A 615 13.32 -8.67 -39.38
CA ASN A 615 13.70 -9.92 -40.04
C ASN A 615 14.37 -9.61 -41.38
N ASP A 616 15.66 -9.87 -41.49
CA ASP A 616 16.41 -9.73 -42.73
C ASP A 616 16.32 -11.00 -43.59
N PHE A 617 16.41 -10.84 -44.91
CA PHE A 617 16.62 -12.00 -45.77
C PHE A 617 18.09 -12.43 -45.73
N PRO A 618 18.38 -13.74 -45.67
CA PRO A 618 19.75 -14.21 -45.81
C PRO A 618 20.29 -13.90 -47.21
N SER A 619 21.61 -13.73 -47.33
CA SER A 619 22.28 -13.49 -48.61
C SER A 619 22.00 -14.62 -49.62
N GLY A 620 21.47 -14.32 -50.81
CA GLY A 620 21.20 -15.34 -51.83
C GLY A 620 20.50 -14.84 -53.09
#